data_AF-A0A3M2TDC2-F1
#
_entry.id   AF-A0A3M2TDC2-F1
#
_cell.length_a   1.000
_cell.length_b   1.000
_cell.length_c   1.000
_cell.angle_alpha   90.00
_cell.angle_beta   90.00
_cell.angle_gamma   90.00
#
_symmetry.space_group_name_H-M   'P 1'
#
loop_
_entity.id
_entity.type
_entity.pdbx_description
1 polymer ?
#
loop_
_entity_poly.entity_id
_entity_poly.type
_entity_poly.pdbx_seq_one_letter_code
_entity_poly.pdbx_strand_id
1 'polypeptide(L)'
;MPDEPLGSGSSEASPAPRSESTARSAFSDLDPLASDGLRPDIETDLSYLLRYDLYHSLSQIDIPPALRSEFITLKPGESLASSLDTLEKLLVEGHFLLAAYLSGAILTSSLLSPTDVKLIFALFYNRLACLELSGNAILAAQESKALEDLSSTFYYAPSDLEGTDPGTGDGKGGSPASYPRHIVPWPLRVLAVRLQSIGFGDSRRGISGLYELGMEARREITRLDIGQDERNGWRERLADLGIRSVNALIEMGDFDTAKRSLSNLRTSAADESHKTRKALLSLVIGDIDAARQILGGSSESGIFPALLSMAEGRYGDAAGEWRAILERGGNKADDAW
;
A
#
# COMPACT_ATOMS: atom_id res chain seq x y z
N MET A 1 23.96 -64.38 -16.29
CA MET A 1 24.64 -63.62 -17.36
C MET A 1 23.83 -63.86 -18.62
N PRO A 2 23.12 -62.88 -19.20
CA PRO A 2 23.40 -61.43 -19.20
C PRO A 2 22.24 -60.51 -18.73
N ASP A 3 22.59 -59.22 -18.57
CA ASP A 3 21.79 -58.03 -18.26
C ASP A 3 21.03 -57.44 -19.47
N GLU A 4 19.91 -56.75 -19.24
CA GLU A 4 19.49 -55.48 -19.89
C GLU A 4 18.21 -54.88 -19.21
N PRO A 5 17.89 -53.57 -19.37
CA PRO A 5 17.61 -52.69 -18.23
C PRO A 5 16.15 -52.19 -18.14
N LEU A 6 15.71 -51.85 -16.92
CA LEU A 6 14.46 -51.13 -16.69
C LEU A 6 14.71 -49.62 -16.81
N GLY A 7 14.15 -49.01 -17.85
CA GLY A 7 14.07 -47.57 -18.01
C GLY A 7 13.20 -46.95 -16.92
N SER A 8 13.78 -46.06 -16.13
CA SER A 8 13.06 -45.19 -15.20
C SER A 8 12.48 -44.02 -16.00
N GLY A 9 11.15 -44.01 -16.14
CA GLY A 9 10.42 -42.85 -16.63
C GLY A 9 10.39 -41.78 -15.55
N SER A 10 11.10 -40.68 -15.78
CA SER A 10 11.03 -39.48 -14.95
C SER A 10 9.67 -38.80 -15.19
N SER A 11 8.73 -38.94 -14.26
CA SER A 11 7.57 -38.05 -14.19
C SER A 11 8.02 -36.70 -13.63
N GLU A 12 8.17 -35.71 -14.50
CA GLU A 12 8.17 -34.30 -14.14
C GLU A 12 6.85 -33.97 -13.44
N ALA A 13 6.92 -33.59 -12.16
CA ALA A 13 5.79 -33.08 -11.42
C ALA A 13 5.53 -31.61 -11.82
N SER A 14 4.45 -31.36 -12.55
CA SER A 14 3.91 -30.00 -12.70
C SER A 14 3.41 -29.46 -11.35
N PRO A 15 3.60 -28.16 -11.05
CA PRO A 15 3.06 -27.56 -9.84
C PRO A 15 1.52 -27.51 -9.93
N ALA A 16 0.84 -27.94 -8.87
CA ALA A 16 -0.61 -27.94 -8.77
C ALA A 16 -1.17 -26.49 -8.73
N PRO A 17 -2.35 -26.22 -9.33
CA PRO A 17 -2.98 -24.91 -9.29
C PRO A 17 -3.40 -24.55 -7.86
N ARG A 18 -3.11 -23.30 -7.44
CA ARG A 18 -3.65 -22.73 -6.19
C ARG A 18 -5.17 -22.71 -6.27
N SER A 19 -5.85 -23.02 -5.16
CA SER A 19 -7.32 -22.99 -5.11
C SER A 19 -7.83 -21.54 -5.11
N GLU A 20 -9.04 -21.30 -5.63
CA GLU A 20 -9.61 -19.94 -5.72
C GLU A 20 -9.68 -19.24 -4.35
N SER A 21 -9.86 -20.01 -3.28
CA SER A 21 -9.88 -19.48 -1.91
C SER A 21 -8.52 -18.91 -1.47
N THR A 22 -7.41 -19.46 -1.93
CA THR A 22 -6.06 -19.02 -1.52
C THR A 22 -5.68 -17.70 -2.21
N ALA A 23 -5.91 -17.58 -3.51
CA ALA A 23 -5.66 -16.36 -4.26
C ALA A 23 -6.50 -15.19 -3.73
N ARG A 24 -7.80 -15.42 -3.49
CA ARG A 24 -8.70 -14.42 -2.91
C ARG A 24 -8.30 -13.97 -1.51
N SER A 25 -7.82 -14.90 -0.68
CA SER A 25 -7.37 -14.59 0.68
C SER A 25 -6.20 -13.60 0.68
N ALA A 26 -5.21 -13.81 -0.19
CA ALA A 26 -4.04 -12.95 -0.29
C ALA A 26 -4.37 -11.48 -0.63
N PHE A 27 -5.37 -11.26 -1.50
CA PHE A 27 -5.84 -9.91 -1.84
C PHE A 27 -6.80 -9.33 -0.80
N SER A 28 -7.61 -10.16 -0.14
CA SER A 28 -8.62 -9.68 0.82
C SER A 28 -8.02 -9.21 2.15
N ASP A 29 -6.77 -9.60 2.45
CA ASP A 29 -6.03 -9.23 3.67
C ASP A 29 -5.13 -7.99 3.47
N LEU A 30 -5.67 -6.94 2.84
CA LEU A 30 -4.95 -5.68 2.64
C LEU A 30 -4.59 -4.98 3.97
N ASP A 31 -5.37 -5.23 5.01
CA ASP A 31 -5.22 -4.62 6.32
C ASP A 31 -5.28 -5.70 7.41
N PRO A 32 -4.13 -6.07 8.02
CA PRO A 32 -4.09 -7.12 9.04
C PRO A 32 -4.74 -6.72 10.37
N LEU A 33 -5.02 -5.42 10.58
CA LEU A 33 -5.80 -4.94 11.73
C LEU A 33 -7.29 -4.78 11.39
N ALA A 34 -7.69 -4.98 10.13
CA ALA A 34 -9.09 -5.06 9.76
C ALA A 34 -9.65 -6.39 10.25
N SER A 35 -10.39 -6.34 11.36
CA SER A 35 -11.08 -7.53 11.87
C SER A 35 -12.08 -8.05 10.84
N ASP A 36 -12.14 -9.38 10.72
CA ASP A 36 -13.06 -10.11 9.83
C ASP A 36 -14.55 -9.98 10.23
N GLY A 37 -14.84 -9.23 11.30
CA GLY A 37 -16.17 -9.06 11.88
C GLY A 37 -17.12 -8.13 11.12
N LEU A 38 -16.96 -7.96 9.80
CA LEU A 38 -18.06 -7.42 8.99
C LEU A 38 -19.13 -8.50 8.97
N ARG A 39 -20.20 -8.27 9.74
CA ARG A 39 -21.34 -9.18 9.71
C ARG A 39 -21.90 -9.24 8.28
N PRO A 40 -22.36 -10.41 7.82
CA PRO A 40 -22.98 -10.57 6.50
C PRO A 40 -24.32 -9.82 6.35
N ASP A 41 -24.82 -9.14 7.39
CA ASP A 41 -26.05 -8.34 7.37
C ASP A 41 -25.83 -6.87 6.93
N ILE A 42 -24.57 -6.41 6.81
CA ILE A 42 -24.23 -5.09 6.26
C ILE A 42 -23.75 -5.28 4.82
N GLU A 43 -24.69 -5.39 3.89
CA GLU A 43 -24.42 -5.36 2.46
C GLU A 43 -24.13 -3.91 2.03
N THR A 44 -22.91 -3.41 2.29
CA THR A 44 -22.47 -2.15 1.68
C THR A 44 -22.33 -2.34 0.18
N ASP A 45 -23.22 -1.74 -0.59
CA ASP A 45 -23.18 -1.78 -2.04
C ASP A 45 -22.11 -0.83 -2.60
N LEU A 46 -21.05 -1.42 -3.17
CA LEU A 46 -19.96 -0.70 -3.84
C LEU A 46 -20.11 -0.70 -5.37
N SER A 47 -21.31 -0.92 -5.91
CA SER A 47 -21.58 -0.88 -7.37
C SER A 47 -21.05 0.38 -8.04
N TYR A 48 -21.01 1.51 -7.32
CA TYR A 48 -20.45 2.76 -7.84
C TYR A 48 -18.98 2.60 -8.25
N LEU A 49 -18.17 1.84 -7.50
CA LEU A 49 -16.77 1.54 -7.83
C LEU A 49 -16.61 0.55 -8.99
N LEU A 50 -17.64 -0.18 -9.39
CA LEU A 50 -17.54 -1.18 -10.47
C LEU A 50 -17.83 -0.60 -11.86
N ARG A 51 -18.12 0.69 -11.93
CA ARG A 51 -18.48 1.35 -13.20
C ARG A 51 -17.27 1.57 -14.09
N TYR A 52 -17.42 1.28 -15.38
CA TYR A 52 -16.35 1.45 -16.36
C TYR A 52 -15.87 2.90 -16.51
N ASP A 53 -16.77 3.87 -16.36
CA ASP A 53 -16.48 5.29 -16.61
C ASP A 53 -15.65 5.94 -15.51
N LEU A 54 -15.46 5.25 -14.37
CA LEU A 54 -14.51 5.67 -13.34
C LEU A 54 -13.06 5.48 -13.76
N TYR A 55 -12.78 4.55 -14.68
CA TYR A 55 -11.43 4.07 -14.93
C TYR A 55 -10.88 4.62 -16.24
N HIS A 56 -9.79 5.39 -16.13
CA HIS A 56 -9.15 6.01 -17.27
C HIS A 56 -8.41 4.96 -18.11
N SER A 57 -8.44 5.16 -19.42
CA SER A 57 -7.67 4.36 -20.37
C SER A 57 -6.17 4.62 -20.21
N LEU A 58 -5.39 3.55 -20.17
CA LEU A 58 -3.94 3.62 -19.98
C LEU A 58 -3.21 3.52 -21.32
N SER A 59 -2.08 4.22 -21.40
CA SER A 59 -1.26 4.32 -22.61
C SER A 59 0.19 3.95 -22.29
N GLN A 60 0.89 3.39 -23.27
CA GLN A 60 2.34 3.13 -23.20
C GLN A 60 3.11 4.00 -24.20
N ILE A 61 2.52 5.11 -24.67
CA ILE A 61 3.12 5.94 -25.71
C ILE A 61 4.47 6.52 -25.27
N ASP A 62 4.58 6.90 -24.00
CA ASP A 62 5.79 7.47 -23.40
C ASP A 62 6.83 6.40 -23.02
N ILE A 63 6.46 5.12 -23.09
CA ILE A 63 7.37 4.00 -22.83
C ILE A 63 8.11 3.67 -24.14
N PRO A 64 9.45 3.54 -24.12
CA PRO A 64 10.22 3.10 -25.28
C PRO A 64 9.68 1.78 -25.85
N PRO A 65 9.60 1.61 -27.19
CA PRO A 65 8.96 0.44 -27.80
C PRO A 65 9.49 -0.92 -27.31
N ALA A 66 10.80 -1.02 -27.02
CA ALA A 66 11.43 -2.24 -26.53
C ALA A 66 11.01 -2.65 -25.10
N LEU A 67 10.44 -1.71 -24.34
CA LEU A 67 9.97 -1.91 -22.96
C LEU A 67 8.43 -1.96 -22.87
N ARG A 68 7.74 -1.91 -24.01
CA ARG A 68 6.28 -2.03 -24.06
C ARG A 68 5.87 -3.48 -23.93
N SER A 69 4.78 -3.70 -23.22
CA SER A 69 4.16 -5.01 -23.02
C SER A 69 2.68 -4.93 -23.33
N GLU A 70 2.11 -5.98 -23.91
CA GLU A 70 0.69 -5.99 -24.25
C GLU A 70 -0.19 -5.91 -22.99
N PHE A 71 -1.26 -5.12 -23.06
CA PHE A 71 -2.26 -5.07 -22.00
C PHE A 71 -3.05 -6.38 -21.97
N ILE A 72 -3.16 -6.98 -20.78
CA ILE A 72 -3.81 -8.28 -20.59
C ILE A 72 -5.32 -8.10 -20.66
N THR A 73 -5.94 -8.68 -21.70
CA THR A 73 -7.39 -8.68 -21.84
C THR A 73 -7.98 -9.92 -21.16
N LEU A 74 -8.95 -9.72 -20.27
CA LEU A 74 -9.69 -10.81 -19.63
C LEU A 74 -10.42 -11.64 -20.68
N LYS A 75 -10.23 -12.96 -20.66
CA LYS A 75 -10.87 -13.85 -21.64
C LYS A 75 -12.30 -14.19 -21.21
N PRO A 76 -13.25 -14.37 -22.16
CA PRO A 76 -14.57 -14.88 -21.82
C PRO A 76 -14.48 -16.23 -21.10
N GLY A 77 -15.07 -16.33 -19.91
CA GLY A 77 -15.03 -17.55 -19.08
C GLY A 77 -13.77 -17.72 -18.22
N GLU A 78 -12.88 -16.74 -18.19
CA GLU A 78 -11.75 -16.73 -17.25
C GLU A 78 -12.25 -16.59 -15.80
N SER A 79 -11.71 -17.40 -14.89
CA SER A 79 -12.09 -17.33 -13.49
C SER A 79 -11.43 -16.13 -12.80
N LEU A 80 -12.09 -15.64 -11.75
CA LEU A 80 -11.55 -14.57 -10.93
C LEU A 80 -10.21 -14.97 -10.28
N ALA A 81 -10.04 -16.24 -9.88
CA ALA A 81 -8.79 -16.72 -9.30
C ALA A 81 -7.62 -16.64 -10.28
N SER A 82 -7.80 -17.07 -11.53
CA SER A 82 -6.77 -16.96 -12.58
C SER A 82 -6.35 -15.51 -12.81
N SER A 83 -7.33 -14.60 -12.79
CA SER A 83 -7.09 -13.16 -12.96
C SER A 83 -6.31 -12.57 -11.79
N LEU A 84 -6.63 -12.99 -10.55
CA LEU A 84 -5.93 -12.56 -9.34
C LEU A 84 -4.49 -13.11 -9.27
N ASP A 85 -4.27 -14.38 -9.62
CA ASP A 85 -2.92 -14.97 -9.68
C ASP A 85 -2.04 -14.23 -10.71
N THR A 86 -2.62 -13.86 -11.86
CA THR A 86 -1.92 -13.06 -12.87
C THR A 86 -1.60 -11.66 -12.34
N LEU A 87 -2.53 -11.03 -11.61
CA LEU A 87 -2.29 -9.74 -10.98
C LEU A 87 -1.17 -9.82 -9.93
N GLU A 88 -1.16 -10.85 -9.08
CA GLU A 88 -0.10 -11.07 -8.07
C GLU A 88 1.26 -11.18 -8.77
N LYS A 89 1.34 -11.96 -9.85
CA LYS A 89 2.56 -12.11 -10.64
C LYS A 89 3.06 -10.76 -11.17
N LEU A 90 2.19 -9.94 -11.76
CA LEU A 90 2.57 -8.62 -12.27
C LEU A 90 3.08 -7.68 -11.17
N LEU A 91 2.47 -7.73 -9.98
CA LEU A 91 2.89 -6.93 -8.83
C LEU A 91 4.28 -7.34 -8.34
N VAL A 92 4.54 -8.66 -8.25
CA VAL A 92 5.84 -9.21 -7.85
C VAL A 92 6.93 -8.89 -8.87
N GLU A 93 6.61 -8.95 -10.17
CA GLU A 93 7.55 -8.63 -11.26
C GLU A 93 7.75 -7.12 -11.46
N GLY A 94 7.01 -6.27 -10.73
CA GLY A 94 7.12 -4.80 -10.83
C GLY A 94 6.48 -4.21 -12.09
N HIS A 95 5.60 -4.96 -12.75
CA HIS A 95 4.86 -4.52 -13.93
C HIS A 95 3.63 -3.66 -13.54
N PHE A 96 3.87 -2.56 -12.83
CA PHE A 96 2.82 -1.75 -12.20
C PHE A 96 1.79 -1.19 -13.19
N LEU A 97 2.20 -0.71 -14.36
CA LEU A 97 1.23 -0.18 -15.35
C LEU A 97 0.27 -1.27 -15.85
N LEU A 98 0.76 -2.49 -16.05
CA LEU A 98 -0.07 -3.64 -16.43
C LEU A 98 -0.95 -4.11 -15.28
N ALA A 99 -0.43 -4.11 -14.05
CA ALA A 99 -1.19 -4.43 -12.86
C ALA A 99 -2.35 -3.44 -12.66
N ALA A 100 -2.11 -2.13 -12.82
CA ALA A 100 -3.14 -1.09 -12.77
C ALA A 100 -4.24 -1.32 -13.81
N TYR A 101 -3.84 -1.68 -15.04
CA TYR A 101 -4.78 -2.03 -16.11
C TYR A 101 -5.65 -3.23 -15.70
N LEU A 102 -5.02 -4.33 -15.30
CA LEU A 102 -5.71 -5.57 -14.96
C LEU A 102 -6.63 -5.41 -13.74
N SER A 103 -6.22 -4.66 -12.71
CA SER A 103 -7.11 -4.34 -11.58
C SER A 103 -8.38 -3.60 -12.04
N GLY A 104 -8.26 -2.64 -12.96
CA GLY A 104 -9.42 -1.94 -13.53
C GLY A 104 -10.30 -2.84 -14.40
N ALA A 105 -9.69 -3.74 -15.19
CA ALA A 105 -10.42 -4.72 -15.98
C ALA A 105 -11.22 -5.69 -15.08
N ILE A 106 -10.64 -6.15 -13.97
CA ILE A 106 -11.33 -7.00 -12.99
C ILE A 106 -12.47 -6.21 -12.31
N LEU A 107 -12.22 -4.97 -11.86
CA LEU A 107 -13.20 -4.10 -11.20
C LEU A 107 -14.42 -3.80 -12.08
N THR A 108 -14.25 -3.77 -13.40
CA THR A 108 -15.33 -3.48 -14.36
C THR A 108 -15.95 -4.72 -14.98
N SER A 109 -15.44 -5.90 -14.61
CA SER A 109 -15.97 -7.18 -15.07
C SER A 109 -17.17 -7.64 -14.24
N SER A 110 -17.92 -8.61 -14.75
CA SER A 110 -18.99 -9.28 -14.00
C SER A 110 -18.47 -10.35 -13.02
N LEU A 111 -17.17 -10.40 -12.74
CA LEU A 111 -16.55 -11.41 -11.86
C LEU A 111 -16.73 -11.11 -10.36
N LEU A 112 -17.10 -9.87 -10.01
CA LEU A 112 -17.22 -9.39 -8.64
C LEU A 112 -18.68 -9.21 -8.23
N SER A 113 -18.99 -9.55 -6.98
CA SER A 113 -20.23 -9.09 -6.33
C SER A 113 -20.03 -7.64 -5.88
N PRO A 114 -20.99 -6.72 -6.07
CA PRO A 114 -20.91 -5.36 -5.54
C PRO A 114 -20.77 -5.26 -4.03
N THR A 115 -21.11 -6.33 -3.32
CA THR A 115 -21.01 -6.45 -1.85
C THR A 115 -19.70 -7.10 -1.40
N ASP A 116 -18.78 -7.46 -2.30
CA ASP A 116 -17.45 -7.99 -1.95
C ASP A 116 -16.50 -6.84 -1.55
N VAL A 117 -16.82 -6.21 -0.43
CA VAL A 117 -16.19 -4.97 0.08
C VAL A 117 -14.67 -5.10 0.14
N LYS A 118 -14.16 -6.21 0.70
CA LYS A 118 -12.73 -6.42 0.89
C LYS A 118 -11.99 -6.52 -0.45
N LEU A 119 -12.48 -7.36 -1.36
CA LEU A 119 -11.81 -7.56 -2.64
C LEU A 119 -11.91 -6.32 -3.53
N ILE A 120 -13.04 -5.62 -3.52
CA ILE A 120 -13.22 -4.36 -4.27
C ILE A 120 -12.23 -3.31 -3.78
N PHE A 121 -12.14 -3.06 -2.48
CA PHE A 121 -11.18 -2.09 -1.95
C PHE A 121 -9.72 -2.52 -2.17
N ALA A 122 -9.41 -3.81 -2.11
CA ALA A 122 -8.07 -4.31 -2.40
C ALA A 122 -7.67 -4.08 -3.86
N LEU A 123 -8.55 -4.42 -4.81
CA LEU A 123 -8.32 -4.17 -6.23
C LEU A 123 -8.25 -2.66 -6.54
N PHE A 124 -9.10 -1.86 -5.92
CA PHE A 124 -9.10 -0.41 -6.10
C PHE A 124 -7.82 0.22 -5.54
N TYR A 125 -7.37 -0.22 -4.36
CA TYR A 125 -6.07 0.16 -3.81
C TYR A 125 -4.91 -0.21 -4.75
N ASN A 126 -4.87 -1.46 -5.23
CA ASN A 126 -3.82 -1.91 -6.13
C ASN A 126 -3.80 -1.09 -7.41
N ARG A 127 -4.98 -0.79 -7.98
CA ARG A 127 -5.08 0.09 -9.14
C ARG A 127 -4.47 1.46 -8.87
N LEU A 128 -4.92 2.15 -7.81
CA LEU A 128 -4.46 3.49 -7.48
C LEU A 128 -2.96 3.53 -7.16
N ALA A 129 -2.46 2.58 -6.36
CA ALA A 129 -1.06 2.48 -5.99
C ALA A 129 -0.17 2.21 -7.22
N CYS A 130 -0.59 1.30 -8.10
CA CYS A 130 0.13 1.01 -9.33
C CYS A 130 0.14 2.18 -10.31
N LEU A 131 -0.93 2.99 -10.35
CA LEU A 131 -0.94 4.23 -11.11
C LEU A 131 0.08 5.23 -10.56
N GLU A 132 0.17 5.40 -9.23
CA GLU A 132 1.23 6.25 -8.65
C GLU A 132 2.64 5.73 -8.97
N LEU A 133 2.89 4.43 -8.79
CA LEU A 133 4.20 3.82 -9.02
C LEU A 133 4.63 3.85 -10.49
N SER A 134 3.67 3.90 -11.43
CA SER A 134 3.93 4.02 -12.87
C SER A 134 3.98 5.48 -13.37
N GLY A 135 3.93 6.47 -12.47
CA GLY A 135 3.99 7.89 -12.84
C GLY A 135 2.66 8.50 -13.28
N ASN A 136 1.55 7.78 -13.14
CA ASN A 136 0.20 8.21 -13.51
C ASN A 136 -0.59 8.78 -12.31
N ALA A 137 0.08 9.54 -11.44
CA ALA A 137 -0.51 10.04 -10.18
C ALA A 137 -1.73 10.96 -10.39
N ILE A 138 -1.80 11.70 -11.49
CA ILE A 138 -2.97 12.53 -11.82
C ILE A 138 -4.19 11.67 -12.12
N LEU A 139 -4.04 10.55 -12.85
CA LEU A 139 -5.13 9.61 -13.10
C LEU A 139 -5.57 8.97 -11.78
N ALA A 140 -4.63 8.50 -10.97
CA ALA A 140 -4.92 7.97 -9.64
C ALA A 140 -5.73 8.97 -8.78
N ALA A 141 -5.33 10.25 -8.80
CA ALA A 141 -6.03 11.31 -8.08
C ALA A 141 -7.45 11.55 -8.62
N GLN A 142 -7.66 11.48 -9.93
CA GLN A 142 -8.99 11.60 -10.53
C GLN A 142 -9.89 10.42 -10.14
N GLU A 143 -9.38 9.20 -10.24
CA GLU A 143 -10.12 7.98 -9.91
C GLU A 143 -10.45 7.88 -8.42
N SER A 144 -9.53 8.30 -7.54
CA SER A 144 -9.74 8.30 -6.09
C SER A 144 -10.92 9.16 -5.64
N LYS A 145 -11.39 10.12 -6.47
CA LYS A 145 -12.56 10.94 -6.17
C LYS A 145 -13.84 10.11 -6.08
N ALA A 146 -13.86 8.91 -6.66
CA ALA A 146 -14.96 7.96 -6.51
C ALA A 146 -15.20 7.57 -5.04
N LEU A 147 -14.18 7.67 -4.17
CA LEU A 147 -14.35 7.44 -2.73
C LEU A 147 -15.12 8.57 -2.01
N GLU A 148 -15.31 9.72 -2.67
CA GLU A 148 -15.99 10.88 -2.13
C GLU A 148 -15.45 11.27 -0.73
N ASP A 149 -16.33 11.31 0.28
CA ASP A 149 -16.00 11.62 1.66
C ASP A 149 -15.84 10.35 2.50
N LEU A 150 -14.60 9.99 2.80
CA LEU A 150 -14.26 8.84 3.65
C LEU A 150 -14.70 9.03 5.11
N SER A 151 -15.04 10.25 5.55
CA SER A 151 -15.59 10.48 6.89
C SER A 151 -17.10 10.25 6.98
N SER A 152 -17.76 10.00 5.84
CA SER A 152 -19.19 9.69 5.78
C SER A 152 -19.54 8.42 6.55
N THR A 153 -20.70 8.42 7.21
CA THR A 153 -21.24 7.25 7.94
C THR A 153 -21.39 6.02 7.05
N PHE A 154 -21.46 6.20 5.72
CA PHE A 154 -21.44 5.13 4.73
C PHE A 154 -20.26 4.16 4.90
N TYR A 155 -19.09 4.67 5.29
CA TYR A 155 -17.88 3.88 5.47
C TYR A 155 -17.69 3.31 6.86
N TYR A 156 -18.69 3.42 7.73
CA TYR A 156 -18.63 2.89 9.08
C TYR A 156 -19.64 1.76 9.27
N ALA A 157 -19.16 0.62 9.76
CA ALA A 157 -20.02 -0.48 10.17
C ALA A 157 -20.86 -0.03 11.39
N PRO A 158 -22.19 -0.20 11.38
CA PRO A 158 -23.06 0.14 12.50
C PRO A 158 -22.62 -0.60 13.77
N SER A 159 -22.50 0.15 14.88
CA SER A 159 -22.17 -0.41 16.19
C SER A 159 -23.35 -1.22 16.73
N ASP A 160 -23.07 -2.36 17.38
CA ASP A 160 -24.04 -3.30 17.97
C ASP A 160 -24.99 -2.72 19.07
N LEU A 161 -25.07 -1.40 19.24
CA LEU A 161 -25.76 -0.74 20.35
C LEU A 161 -27.19 -0.28 20.06
N GLU A 162 -27.69 -0.38 18.83
CA GLU A 162 -29.07 0.04 18.50
C GLU A 162 -30.16 -0.98 18.87
N GLY A 163 -29.81 -2.12 19.47
CA GLY A 163 -30.74 -3.20 19.80
C GLY A 163 -31.23 -3.31 21.25
N THR A 164 -30.88 -2.38 22.16
CA THR A 164 -31.36 -2.48 23.55
C THR A 164 -32.60 -1.63 23.76
N ASP A 165 -33.77 -2.27 23.75
CA ASP A 165 -35.02 -1.72 24.26
C ASP A 165 -34.80 -1.03 25.63
N PRO A 166 -35.37 0.16 25.90
CA PRO A 166 -35.19 0.89 27.16
C PRO A 166 -36.00 0.29 28.33
N GLY A 167 -36.17 -1.03 28.35
CA GLY A 167 -37.24 -1.71 29.07
C GLY A 167 -36.86 -2.95 29.85
N THR A 168 -35.59 -3.17 30.24
CA THR A 168 -35.31 -4.15 31.31
C THR A 168 -33.97 -3.85 31.96
N GLY A 169 -34.02 -3.29 33.16
CA GLY A 169 -32.86 -3.19 34.02
C GLY A 169 -32.50 -4.57 34.55
N ASP A 170 -31.26 -4.99 34.31
CA ASP A 170 -30.47 -5.78 35.26
C ASP A 170 -29.00 -5.67 34.86
N GLY A 171 -28.21 -5.06 35.75
CA GLY A 171 -26.78 -4.83 35.54
C GLY A 171 -25.96 -6.09 35.74
N LYS A 172 -25.11 -6.41 34.76
CA LYS A 172 -23.70 -6.83 34.91
C LYS A 172 -23.09 -7.15 33.54
N GLY A 173 -22.04 -6.40 33.17
CA GLY A 173 -21.24 -6.65 31.99
C GLY A 173 -21.58 -5.74 30.81
N GLY A 174 -21.50 -4.41 31.01
CA GLY A 174 -21.51 -3.48 29.88
C GLY A 174 -20.31 -3.78 28.98
N SER A 175 -20.55 -4.38 27.82
CA SER A 175 -19.53 -4.47 26.78
C SER A 175 -19.05 -3.05 26.49
N PRO A 176 -17.73 -2.79 26.46
CA PRO A 176 -17.21 -1.45 26.21
C PRO A 176 -17.79 -0.95 24.88
N ALA A 177 -18.22 0.31 24.87
CA ALA A 177 -18.83 0.95 23.71
C ALA A 177 -17.98 0.66 22.45
N SER A 178 -18.50 -0.20 21.57
CA SER A 178 -17.82 -0.56 20.34
C SER A 178 -17.88 0.66 19.41
N TYR A 179 -16.74 1.34 19.24
CA TYR A 179 -16.66 2.46 18.32
C TYR A 179 -17.00 2.00 16.89
N PRO A 180 -17.75 2.81 16.12
CA PRO A 180 -18.08 2.48 14.74
C PRO A 180 -16.79 2.26 13.96
N ARG A 181 -16.71 1.11 13.27
CA ARG A 181 -15.48 0.64 12.63
C ARG A 181 -15.46 1.03 11.16
N HIS A 182 -14.37 1.60 10.70
CA HIS A 182 -14.20 1.97 9.30
C HIS A 182 -14.05 0.72 8.41
N ILE A 183 -14.83 0.61 7.34
CA ILE A 183 -14.82 -0.55 6.43
C ILE A 183 -13.71 -0.45 5.37
N VAL A 184 -13.29 0.77 5.02
CA VAL A 184 -12.19 1.00 4.08
C VAL A 184 -10.84 0.66 4.74
N PRO A 185 -10.02 -0.22 4.13
CA PRO A 185 -8.70 -0.59 4.63
C PRO A 185 -7.78 0.61 4.89
N TRP A 186 -6.99 0.56 5.97
CA TRP A 186 -6.06 1.63 6.33
C TRP A 186 -5.14 2.08 5.18
N PRO A 187 -4.50 1.16 4.41
CA PRO A 187 -3.63 1.57 3.30
C PRO A 187 -4.36 2.41 2.25
N LEU A 188 -5.61 2.05 1.93
CA LEU A 188 -6.43 2.79 0.98
C LEU A 188 -6.82 4.18 1.52
N ARG A 189 -7.12 4.30 2.82
CA ARG A 189 -7.42 5.60 3.44
C ARG A 189 -6.21 6.54 3.39
N VAL A 190 -5.03 6.04 3.72
CA VAL A 190 -3.78 6.81 3.66
C VAL A 190 -3.47 7.23 2.22
N LEU A 191 -3.63 6.32 1.26
CA LEU A 191 -3.46 6.58 -0.16
C LEU A 191 -4.45 7.64 -0.67
N ALA A 192 -5.73 7.54 -0.29
CA ALA A 192 -6.76 8.49 -0.68
C ALA A 192 -6.45 9.92 -0.20
N VAL A 193 -5.97 10.10 1.04
CA VAL A 193 -5.55 11.42 1.54
C VAL A 193 -4.47 12.04 0.65
N ARG A 194 -3.47 11.24 0.24
CA ARG A 194 -2.41 11.66 -0.67
C ARG A 194 -2.98 12.07 -2.03
N LEU A 195 -3.79 11.20 -2.63
CA LEU A 195 -4.33 11.39 -3.97
C LEU A 195 -5.32 12.55 -4.04
N GLN A 196 -6.14 12.77 -3.01
CA GLN A 196 -7.00 13.95 -2.92
C GLN A 196 -6.17 15.24 -2.87
N SER A 197 -5.09 15.27 -2.09
CA SER A 197 -4.18 16.42 -2.03
C SER A 197 -3.58 16.74 -3.41
N ILE A 198 -3.14 15.72 -4.16
CA ILE A 198 -2.69 15.87 -5.55
C ILE A 198 -3.83 16.38 -6.46
N GLY A 199 -5.00 15.77 -6.38
CA GLY A 199 -6.14 16.06 -7.25
C GLY A 199 -6.75 17.45 -7.06
N PHE A 200 -6.58 18.04 -5.88
CA PHE A 200 -6.93 19.44 -5.58
C PHE A 200 -5.73 20.40 -5.73
N GLY A 201 -4.51 19.90 -5.87
CA GLY A 201 -3.30 20.70 -5.87
C GLY A 201 -3.04 21.43 -4.54
N ASP A 202 -3.54 20.88 -3.44
CA ASP A 202 -3.48 21.50 -2.11
C ASP A 202 -2.85 20.55 -1.09
N SER A 203 -1.58 20.80 -0.76
CA SER A 203 -0.80 20.05 0.24
C SER A 203 -1.36 20.19 1.66
N ARG A 204 -2.05 21.30 1.97
CA ARG A 204 -2.65 21.52 3.30
C ARG A 204 -3.77 20.52 3.58
N ARG A 205 -4.53 20.14 2.55
CA ARG A 205 -5.56 19.09 2.66
C ARG A 205 -4.95 17.73 2.97
N GLY A 206 -3.82 17.42 2.34
CA GLY A 206 -3.05 16.21 2.64
C GLY A 206 -2.61 16.19 4.11
N ILE A 207 -2.05 17.29 4.61
CA ILE A 207 -1.66 17.42 6.02
C ILE A 207 -2.87 17.22 6.94
N SER A 208 -3.98 17.92 6.70
CA SER A 208 -5.20 17.81 7.52
C SER A 208 -5.71 16.37 7.61
N GLY A 209 -5.83 15.68 6.47
CA GLY A 209 -6.29 14.29 6.44
C GLY A 209 -5.34 13.33 7.16
N LEU A 210 -4.02 13.54 7.08
CA LEU A 210 -3.04 12.74 7.84
C LEU A 210 -3.16 12.96 9.35
N TYR A 211 -3.48 14.18 9.79
CA TYR A 211 -3.73 14.47 11.21
C TYR A 211 -5.03 13.82 11.71
N GLU A 212 -6.09 13.81 10.91
CA GLU A 212 -7.35 13.13 11.24
C GLU A 212 -7.15 11.63 11.44
N LEU A 213 -6.46 10.97 10.49
CA LEU A 213 -6.05 9.56 10.64
C LEU A 213 -5.13 9.36 11.86
N GLY A 214 -4.24 10.31 12.14
CA GLY A 214 -3.37 10.28 13.31
C GLY A 214 -4.14 10.35 14.63
N MET A 215 -5.24 11.11 14.68
CA MET A 215 -6.13 11.17 15.84
C MET A 215 -6.90 9.86 16.03
N GLU A 216 -7.34 9.22 14.96
CA GLU A 216 -7.88 7.85 15.02
C GLU A 216 -6.86 6.86 15.60
N ALA A 217 -5.65 6.80 15.03
CA ALA A 217 -4.61 5.89 15.52
C ALA A 217 -4.27 6.13 17.00
N ARG A 218 -4.22 7.39 17.46
CA ARG A 218 -4.01 7.72 18.88
C ARG A 218 -5.15 7.24 19.77
N ARG A 219 -6.40 7.41 19.34
CA ARG A 219 -7.57 6.89 20.07
C ARG A 219 -7.49 5.38 20.20
N GLU A 220 -7.20 4.68 19.11
CA GLU A 220 -7.05 3.23 19.09
C GLU A 220 -5.91 2.76 20.02
N ILE A 221 -4.75 3.41 20.04
CA ILE A 221 -3.65 3.06 20.97
C ILE A 221 -4.07 3.12 22.44
N THR A 222 -4.94 4.08 22.80
CA THR A 222 -5.40 4.28 24.19
C THR A 222 -6.51 3.32 24.61
N ARG A 223 -7.05 2.52 23.68
CA ARG A 223 -8.07 1.53 23.98
C ARG A 223 -7.54 0.43 24.91
N LEU A 224 -8.36 0.10 25.90
CA LEU A 224 -8.06 -0.91 26.92
C LEU A 224 -8.44 -2.33 26.46
N ASP A 225 -9.31 -2.44 25.47
CA ASP A 225 -9.88 -3.69 24.97
C ASP A 225 -9.05 -4.35 23.85
N ILE A 226 -8.03 -3.64 23.33
CA ILE A 226 -7.15 -4.17 22.28
C ILE A 226 -5.90 -4.86 22.85
N GLY A 227 -5.47 -5.91 22.17
CA GLY A 227 -4.25 -6.66 22.49
C GLY A 227 -2.98 -5.83 22.29
N GLN A 228 -1.84 -6.31 22.82
CA GLN A 228 -0.58 -5.59 22.68
C GLN A 228 -0.08 -5.53 21.23
N ASP A 229 -0.32 -6.57 20.44
CA ASP A 229 0.10 -6.63 19.03
C ASP A 229 -0.69 -5.66 18.16
N GLU A 230 -2.02 -5.60 18.33
CA GLU A 230 -2.86 -4.60 17.67
C GLU A 230 -2.45 -3.16 18.09
N ARG A 231 -2.17 -2.95 19.38
CA ARG A 231 -1.65 -1.67 19.88
C ARG A 231 -0.30 -1.31 19.26
N ASN A 232 0.58 -2.28 19.02
CA ASN A 232 1.84 -2.06 18.31
C ASN A 232 1.60 -1.69 16.85
N GLY A 233 0.69 -2.39 16.15
CA GLY A 233 0.32 -2.05 14.78
C GLY A 233 -0.23 -0.62 14.64
N TRP A 234 -1.05 -0.15 15.59
CA TRP A 234 -1.49 1.25 15.61
C TRP A 234 -0.37 2.25 15.88
N ARG A 235 0.63 1.89 16.68
CA ARG A 235 1.84 2.73 16.87
C ARG A 235 2.67 2.82 15.60
N GLU A 236 2.82 1.72 14.88
CA GLU A 236 3.52 1.69 13.59
C GLU A 236 2.81 2.56 12.55
N ARG A 237 1.47 2.45 12.46
CA ARG A 237 0.65 3.36 11.64
C ARG A 237 0.87 4.82 11.98
N LEU A 238 0.88 5.16 13.27
CA LEU A 238 1.10 6.53 13.72
C LEU A 238 2.51 7.04 13.38
N ALA A 239 3.53 6.18 13.46
CA ALA A 239 4.89 6.51 13.03
C ALA A 239 4.97 6.74 11.51
N ASP A 240 4.33 5.89 10.72
CA ASP A 240 4.24 6.02 9.26
C ASP A 240 3.55 7.33 8.84
N LEU A 241 2.42 7.66 9.48
CA LEU A 241 1.73 8.94 9.28
C LEU A 241 2.64 10.12 9.59
N GLY A 242 3.46 10.04 10.65
CA GLY A 242 4.44 11.07 10.99
C GLY A 242 5.42 11.35 9.84
N ILE A 243 5.97 10.29 9.22
CA ILE A 243 6.87 10.41 8.06
C ILE A 243 6.14 11.03 6.86
N ARG A 244 4.89 10.61 6.60
CA ARG A 244 4.08 11.16 5.50
C ARG A 244 3.72 12.63 5.71
N SER A 245 3.44 13.04 6.94
CA SER A 245 3.17 14.44 7.28
C SER A 245 4.40 15.31 7.05
N VAL A 246 5.61 14.82 7.35
CA VAL A 246 6.85 15.52 7.00
C VAL A 246 6.99 15.67 5.49
N ASN A 247 6.73 14.61 4.72
CA ASN A 247 6.75 14.71 3.26
C ASN A 247 5.75 15.75 2.72
N ALA A 248 4.53 15.80 3.26
CA ALA A 248 3.54 16.79 2.88
C ALA A 248 3.96 18.24 3.25
N LEU A 249 4.67 18.44 4.37
CA LEU A 249 5.25 19.73 4.74
C LEU A 249 6.34 20.19 3.77
N ILE A 250 7.19 19.26 3.31
CA ILE A 250 8.21 19.52 2.28
C ILE A 250 7.55 19.99 0.99
N GLU A 251 6.50 19.31 0.54
CA GLU A 251 5.77 19.69 -0.68
C GLU A 251 5.05 21.03 -0.54
N MET A 252 4.62 21.40 0.68
CA MET A 252 4.12 22.74 0.99
C MET A 252 5.22 23.81 1.01
N GLY A 253 6.49 23.41 1.05
CA GLY A 253 7.65 24.30 1.15
C GLY A 253 7.98 24.76 2.59
N ASP A 254 7.33 24.20 3.61
CA ASP A 254 7.62 24.51 5.02
C ASP A 254 8.72 23.57 5.55
N PHE A 255 9.94 23.80 5.08
CA PHE A 255 11.12 23.01 5.44
C PHE A 255 11.50 23.13 6.92
N ASP A 256 11.26 24.27 7.55
CA ASP A 256 11.55 24.48 8.98
C ASP A 256 10.67 23.61 9.87
N THR A 257 9.36 23.59 9.59
CA THR A 257 8.43 22.72 10.32
C THR A 257 8.64 21.25 9.97
N ALA A 258 8.97 20.94 8.71
CA ALA A 258 9.35 19.58 8.29
C ALA A 258 10.55 19.08 9.10
N LYS A 259 11.63 19.88 9.19
CA LYS A 259 12.85 19.56 9.94
C LYS A 259 12.57 19.32 11.43
N ARG A 260 11.86 20.23 12.09
CA ARG A 260 11.48 20.07 13.52
C ARG A 260 10.59 18.86 13.76
N SER A 261 9.63 18.61 12.86
CA SER A 261 8.74 17.45 12.96
C SER A 261 9.54 16.15 12.81
N LEU A 262 10.43 16.09 11.81
CA LEU A 262 11.27 14.93 11.52
C LEU A 262 12.24 14.62 12.67
N SER A 263 12.84 15.63 13.30
CA SER A 263 13.73 15.43 14.46
C SER A 263 12.98 14.83 15.66
N ASN A 264 11.70 15.19 15.84
CA ASN A 264 10.87 14.71 16.94
C ASN A 264 10.31 13.30 16.73
N LEU A 265 10.34 12.77 15.50
CA LEU A 265 9.92 11.40 15.22
C LEU A 265 10.91 10.41 15.86
N ARG A 266 10.40 9.63 16.81
CA ARG A 266 11.13 8.52 17.42
C ARG A 266 11.21 7.39 16.41
N THR A 267 12.42 7.05 16.00
CA THR A 267 12.68 5.88 15.16
C THR A 267 13.21 4.78 16.06
N SER A 268 12.56 3.61 16.05
CA SER A 268 13.11 2.43 16.72
C SER A 268 14.42 2.03 16.04
N ALA A 269 15.42 1.63 16.82
CA ALA A 269 16.70 1.18 16.28
C ALA A 269 16.58 -0.09 15.42
N ALA A 270 15.46 -0.83 15.52
CA ALA A 270 15.21 -2.04 14.74
C ALA A 270 14.54 -1.78 13.37
N ASP A 271 14.06 -0.55 13.11
CA ASP A 271 13.28 -0.25 11.91
C ASP A 271 14.11 0.46 10.84
N GLU A 272 14.83 -0.33 10.04
CA GLU A 272 15.68 0.18 8.96
C GLU A 272 14.88 0.92 7.87
N SER A 273 13.61 0.55 7.63
CA SER A 273 12.75 1.24 6.65
C SER A 273 12.43 2.66 7.09
N HIS A 274 12.02 2.85 8.35
CA HIS A 274 11.77 4.18 8.89
C HIS A 274 13.06 5.01 8.98
N LYS A 275 14.22 4.40 9.31
CA LYS A 275 15.52 5.11 9.26
C LYS A 275 15.86 5.58 7.86
N THR A 276 15.74 4.69 6.87
CA THR A 276 15.96 4.97 5.44
C THR A 276 15.08 6.14 4.99
N ARG A 277 13.77 6.09 5.25
CA ARG A 277 12.84 7.17 4.89
C ARG A 277 13.17 8.48 5.61
N LYS A 278 13.51 8.43 6.90
CA LYS A 278 13.92 9.60 7.68
C LYS A 278 15.19 10.24 7.09
N ALA A 279 16.18 9.43 6.71
CA ALA A 279 17.41 9.91 6.08
C ALA A 279 17.15 10.55 4.70
N LEU A 280 16.33 9.92 3.86
CA LEU A 280 15.95 10.49 2.55
C LEU A 280 15.24 11.84 2.72
N LEU A 281 14.31 11.96 3.66
CA LEU A 281 13.63 13.24 3.93
C LEU A 281 14.61 14.30 4.45
N SER A 282 15.56 13.94 5.31
CA SER A 282 16.62 14.86 5.75
C SER A 282 17.45 15.38 4.56
N LEU A 283 17.80 14.52 3.59
CA LEU A 283 18.49 14.93 2.38
C LEU A 283 17.64 15.89 1.52
N VAL A 284 16.35 15.60 1.34
CA VAL A 284 15.43 16.46 0.59
C VAL A 284 15.27 17.84 1.24
N ILE A 285 15.26 17.92 2.58
CA ILE A 285 15.24 19.18 3.34
C ILE A 285 16.57 19.94 3.21
N GLY A 286 17.66 19.26 2.84
CA GLY A 286 19.02 19.80 2.82
C GLY A 286 19.78 19.66 4.15
N ASP A 287 19.26 18.87 5.10
CA ASP A 287 19.92 18.55 6.36
C ASP A 287 20.86 17.35 6.21
N ILE A 288 21.99 17.60 5.55
CA ILE A 288 23.02 16.59 5.24
C ILE A 288 23.60 15.99 6.53
N ASP A 289 23.78 16.79 7.57
CA ASP A 289 24.34 16.32 8.85
C ASP A 289 23.39 15.38 9.58
N ALA A 290 22.09 15.70 9.63
CA ALA A 290 21.09 14.80 10.20
C ALA A 290 21.00 13.50 9.40
N ALA A 291 21.04 13.56 8.06
CA ALA A 291 21.06 12.38 7.21
C ALA A 291 22.29 11.50 7.52
N ARG A 292 23.48 12.09 7.63
CA ARG A 292 24.72 11.37 7.97
C ARG A 292 24.66 10.72 9.34
N GLN A 293 24.08 11.39 10.35
CA GLN A 293 23.94 10.81 11.69
C GLN A 293 23.00 9.61 11.71
N ILE A 294 21.89 9.67 10.97
CA ILE A 294 20.93 8.56 10.87
C ILE A 294 21.56 7.36 10.17
N LEU A 295 22.35 7.61 9.12
CA LEU A 295 22.98 6.58 8.29
C LEU A 295 24.30 6.05 8.85
N GLY A 296 25.02 6.84 9.65
CA GLY A 296 26.35 6.50 10.19
C GLY A 296 26.37 5.31 11.14
N GLY A 297 25.20 4.78 11.53
CA GLY A 297 25.06 3.53 12.27
C GLY A 297 24.63 2.32 11.42
N SER A 298 24.28 2.51 10.15
CA SER A 298 23.83 1.46 9.22
C SER A 298 24.88 1.29 8.12
N SER A 299 25.94 0.55 8.45
CA SER A 299 26.86 0.02 7.46
C SER A 299 26.07 -0.91 6.53
N GLU A 300 26.11 -0.66 5.21
CA GLU A 300 25.60 -1.50 4.10
C GLU A 300 24.31 -1.07 3.35
N SER A 301 23.79 0.14 3.51
CA SER A 301 22.65 0.57 2.68
C SER A 301 23.05 1.19 1.33
N GLY A 302 23.37 0.34 0.35
CA GLY A 302 23.27 0.57 -1.10
C GLY A 302 23.52 2.00 -1.62
N ILE A 303 22.43 2.75 -1.86
CA ILE A 303 22.39 4.01 -2.62
C ILE A 303 22.77 5.28 -1.85
N PHE A 304 22.84 5.23 -0.51
CA PHE A 304 22.97 6.43 0.30
C PHE A 304 24.31 7.17 0.23
N PRO A 305 25.48 6.49 0.15
CA PRO A 305 26.75 7.18 -0.02
C PRO A 305 26.73 8.06 -1.28
N ALA A 306 26.23 7.51 -2.38
CA ALA A 306 26.08 8.20 -3.65
C ALA A 306 25.17 9.45 -3.54
N LEU A 307 24.02 9.31 -2.87
CA LEU A 307 23.11 10.44 -2.63
C LEU A 307 23.72 11.52 -1.73
N LEU A 308 24.49 11.13 -0.71
CA LEU A 308 25.17 12.06 0.18
C LEU A 308 26.26 12.84 -0.54
N SER A 309 27.09 12.15 -1.34
CA SER A 309 28.11 12.78 -2.19
C SER A 309 27.49 13.74 -3.21
N MET A 310 26.31 13.41 -3.78
CA MET A 310 25.57 14.33 -4.64
C MET A 310 25.08 15.58 -3.90
N ALA A 311 24.51 15.41 -2.70
CA ALA A 311 24.00 16.51 -1.88
C ALA A 311 25.12 17.48 -1.46
N GLU A 312 26.34 16.97 -1.29
CA GLU A 312 27.54 17.75 -0.93
C GLU A 312 28.26 18.36 -2.15
N GLY A 313 27.76 18.12 -3.37
CA GLY A 313 28.38 18.61 -4.61
C GLY A 313 29.62 17.84 -5.07
N ARG A 314 29.93 16.69 -4.45
CA ARG A 314 31.02 15.78 -4.85
C ARG A 314 30.58 14.82 -5.94
N TYR A 315 30.25 15.36 -7.11
CA TYR A 315 29.69 14.57 -8.22
C TYR A 315 30.65 13.49 -8.77
N GLY A 316 31.97 13.71 -8.67
CA GLY A 316 32.97 12.72 -9.06
C GLY A 316 32.92 11.46 -8.19
N ASP A 317 32.87 11.65 -6.88
CA ASP A 317 32.76 10.56 -5.90
C ASP A 317 31.42 9.84 -6.05
N ALA A 318 30.33 10.61 -6.16
CA ALA A 318 28.99 10.06 -6.38
C ALA A 318 28.91 9.18 -7.63
N ALA A 319 29.53 9.61 -8.75
CA ALA A 319 29.55 8.81 -9.97
C ALA A 319 30.34 7.49 -9.81
N GLY A 320 31.41 7.50 -9.00
CA GLY A 320 32.13 6.29 -8.61
C GLY A 320 31.26 5.35 -7.77
N GLU A 321 30.56 5.90 -6.78
CA GLU A 321 29.66 5.16 -5.89
C GLU A 321 28.48 4.54 -6.66
N TRP A 322 27.86 5.27 -7.59
CA TRP A 322 26.79 4.73 -8.45
C TRP A 322 27.29 3.60 -9.37
N ARG A 323 28.49 3.71 -9.95
CA ARG A 323 29.07 2.61 -10.75
C ARG A 323 29.32 1.37 -9.91
N ALA A 324 29.87 1.52 -8.71
CA ALA A 324 30.11 0.40 -7.81
C ALA A 324 28.80 -0.33 -7.43
N ILE A 325 27.69 0.41 -7.28
CA ILE A 325 26.36 -0.17 -7.05
C ILE A 325 25.90 -0.99 -8.26
N LEU A 326 26.05 -0.46 -9.48
CA LEU A 326 25.68 -1.16 -10.71
C LEU A 326 26.49 -2.44 -10.92
N GLU A 327 27.81 -2.38 -10.70
CA GLU A 327 28.70 -3.53 -10.81
C GLU A 327 28.38 -4.62 -9.78
N ARG A 328 28.06 -4.23 -8.54
CA ARG A 328 27.59 -5.16 -7.50
C ARG A 328 26.24 -5.79 -7.85
N GLY A 329 25.34 -5.04 -8.49
CA GLY A 329 24.03 -5.52 -8.94
C GLY A 329 24.14 -6.50 -10.12
N GLY A 330 25.07 -6.24 -11.06
CA GLY A 330 25.35 -7.11 -12.19
C GLY A 330 25.91 -8.47 -11.78
N ASN A 331 26.89 -8.50 -10.87
CA ASN A 331 27.48 -9.75 -10.38
C ASN A 331 26.48 -10.67 -9.67
N LYS A 332 25.43 -10.14 -9.03
CA LYS A 332 24.37 -10.97 -8.42
C LYS A 332 23.45 -11.64 -9.44
N ALA A 333 23.36 -11.12 -10.66
CA ALA A 333 22.56 -11.73 -11.74
C ALA A 333 23.32 -12.82 -12.49
N ASP A 334 24.65 -12.74 -12.53
CA ASP A 334 25.51 -13.74 -13.19
C ASP A 334 25.76 -14.99 -12.33
N ASP A 335 25.70 -14.88 -10.99
CA ASP A 335 25.83 -16.04 -10.06
C ASP A 335 24.54 -16.87 -9.91
N ALA A 336 23.49 -16.57 -10.67
CA ALA A 336 22.17 -17.24 -10.63
C ALA A 336 21.91 -18.18 -11.83
N TRP A 337 22.96 -18.61 -12.53
CA TRP A 337 22.90 -19.60 -13.62
C TRP A 337 23.71 -20.85 -13.30
#